data_AF-T0Y861-F1
#
_entry.id   AF-T0Y861-F1
#
_cell.length_a   1.000
_cell.length_b   1.000
_cell.length_c   1.000
_cell.angle_alpha   90.00
_cell.angle_beta   90.00
_cell.angle_gamma   90.00
#
_symmetry.space_group_name_H-M   'P 1'
#
loop_
_entity.id
_entity.type
_entity.pdbx_description
1 polymer ?
#
loop_
_entity_poly.entity_id
_entity_poly.type
_entity_poly.pdbx_seq_one_letter_code
_entity_poly.pdbx_strand_id
1 'polypeptide(L)' 'MKPPKPPAPLTINGWTLFAHPLFLDQLETLTAQVEKLWAKDSKGYIQKNASKRLAAIAKLAFEVIPQDPTRSDYRQGS' A
#
# COMPACT_ATOMS: atom_id res chain seq x y z
N MET A 1 -30.28 15.22 -13.51
CA MET A 1 -29.45 14.86 -12.33
C MET A 1 -27.99 14.88 -12.75
N LYS A 2 -27.13 15.62 -12.05
CA LYS A 2 -25.68 15.62 -12.32
C LYS A 2 -25.10 14.36 -11.67
N PRO A 3 -24.32 13.52 -12.38
CA PRO A 3 -23.74 12.32 -11.77
C PRO A 3 -22.81 12.72 -10.61
N PRO A 4 -22.69 11.90 -9.56
CA PRO A 4 -21.78 12.18 -8.45
C PRO A 4 -20.34 12.23 -8.98
N LYS A 5 -19.62 13.28 -8.58
CA LYS A 5 -18.20 13.43 -8.93
C LYS A 5 -17.42 12.29 -8.28
N PRO A 6 -16.64 11.50 -9.03
CA PRO A 6 -15.79 10.48 -8.44
C PRO A 6 -14.82 11.12 -7.43
N PRO A 7 -14.44 10.39 -6.37
CA PRO A 7 -13.49 10.91 -5.38
C PRO A 7 -12.21 11.38 -6.05
N ALA A 8 -11.63 12.47 -5.53
CA ALA A 8 -10.37 12.98 -6.02
C ALA A 8 -9.26 11.92 -5.78
N PRO A 9 -8.32 11.76 -6.72
CA PRO A 9 -7.28 10.76 -6.59
C PRO A 9 -6.30 11.12 -5.47
N LEU A 10 -5.76 10.10 -4.80
CA LEU A 10 -4.78 10.28 -3.72
C LEU A 10 -3.51 10.90 -4.28
N THR A 11 -3.08 12.02 -3.69
CA THR A 11 -1.86 12.73 -4.08
C THR A 11 -0.91 12.81 -2.88
N ILE A 12 0.34 12.40 -3.07
CA ILE A 12 1.40 12.44 -2.05
C ILE A 12 2.63 13.08 -2.68
N ASN A 13 3.18 14.13 -2.05
CA ASN A 13 4.32 14.90 -2.56
C ASN A 13 4.16 15.37 -4.02
N GLY A 14 2.93 15.74 -4.41
CA GLY A 14 2.63 16.17 -5.78
C GLY A 14 2.48 15.04 -6.80
N TRP A 15 2.66 13.78 -6.40
CA TRP A 15 2.44 12.61 -7.24
C TRP A 15 1.07 12.00 -6.99
N THR A 16 0.33 11.76 -8.07
CA THR A 16 -0.94 11.04 -8.02
C THR A 16 -0.69 9.53 -8.02
N LEU A 17 -1.22 8.83 -7.02
CA LEU A 17 -1.06 7.40 -6.89
C LEU A 17 -2.17 6.66 -7.65
N PHE A 18 -1.76 5.74 -8.52
CA PHE A 18 -2.64 4.80 -9.19
C PHE A 18 -2.24 3.37 -8.84
N ALA A 19 -3.22 2.53 -8.53
CA ALA A 19 -3.00 1.13 -8.21
C ALA A 19 -3.78 0.25 -9.19
N HIS A 20 -3.14 -0.81 -9.66
CA HIS A 20 -3.81 -1.81 -10.47
C HIS A 20 -4.83 -2.59 -9.62
N PRO A 21 -6.02 -2.95 -10.13
CA PRO A 21 -7.03 -3.70 -9.36
C PRO A 21 -6.48 -4.97 -8.69
N LEU A 22 -5.72 -5.78 -9.43
CA LEU A 22 -5.08 -6.98 -8.88
C LEU A 22 -4.16 -6.70 -7.68
N PHE A 23 -3.48 -5.55 -7.66
CA PHE A 23 -2.66 -5.16 -6.52
C PHE A 23 -3.53 -4.81 -5.31
N LEU A 24 -4.66 -4.14 -5.53
CA LEU A 24 -5.62 -3.81 -4.47
C LEU A 24 -6.21 -5.08 -3.85
N ASP A 25 -6.62 -6.06 -4.66
CA ASP A 25 -7.16 -7.34 -4.18
C ASP A 25 -6.15 -8.09 -3.29
N GLN A 26 -4.87 -8.09 -3.70
CA GLN A 26 -3.79 -8.71 -2.93
C GLN A 26 -3.50 -7.94 -1.63
N LEU A 27 -3.54 -6.61 -1.68
CA LEU A 27 -3.33 -5.75 -0.51
C LEU A 27 -4.46 -5.93 0.52
N GLU A 28 -5.71 -6.01 0.07
CA GLU A 28 -6.88 -6.27 0.91
C GLU A 28 -6.77 -7.66 1.57
N THR A 29 -6.44 -8.69 0.78
CA THR A 29 -6.21 -10.04 1.30
C THR A 29 -5.12 -10.06 2.38
N LEU A 30 -4.02 -9.35 2.14
CA LEU A 30 -2.94 -9.24 3.11
C LEU A 30 -3.37 -8.49 4.38
N THR A 31 -4.15 -7.44 4.23
CA THR A 31 -4.69 -6.64 5.35
C THR A 31 -5.59 -7.50 6.23
N ALA A 32 -6.52 -8.24 5.64
CA ALA A 32 -7.38 -9.17 6.37
C ALA A 32 -6.60 -10.28 7.10
N GLN A 33 -5.48 -10.75 6.54
CA GLN A 33 -4.59 -11.68 7.26
C GLN A 33 -3.96 -11.03 8.50
N VAL A 34 -3.53 -9.77 8.39
CA VAL A 34 -2.94 -9.02 9.51
C VAL A 34 -3.97 -8.75 10.61
N GLU A 35 -5.19 -8.40 10.24
CA GLU A 35 -6.30 -8.21 11.19
C GLU A 35 -6.62 -9.49 11.96
N LYS A 36 -6.66 -10.64 11.30
CA LYS A 36 -6.83 -11.95 11.97
C LYS A 36 -5.69 -12.25 12.95
N LEU A 37 -4.46 -11.90 12.59
CA LEU A 37 -3.31 -12.06 13.49
C LEU A 37 -3.40 -11.12 14.69
N TRP A 38 -3.83 -9.88 14.48
CA TRP A 38 -4.04 -8.89 15.54
C TRP A 38 -5.14 -9.33 16.51
N ALA A 39 -6.27 -9.81 15.99
CA ALA A 39 -7.38 -10.32 16.80
C ALA A 39 -6.95 -11.51 17.68
N LYS A 40 -6.01 -12.34 17.19
CA LYS A 40 -5.47 -13.49 17.94
C LYS A 40 -4.43 -13.08 18.98
N ASP A 41 -3.53 -12.17 18.64
CA ASP A 41 -2.44 -11.71 19.51
C ASP A 41 -2.06 -10.26 19.15
N SER A 42 -2.71 -9.33 19.84
CA SER A 42 -2.59 -7.90 19.57
C SER A 42 -1.19 -7.34 19.85
N LYS A 43 -0.33 -8.05 20.59
CA LYS A 43 1.06 -7.63 20.85
C LYS A 43 2.06 -8.30 19.92
N GLY A 44 1.89 -9.60 19.66
CA GLY A 44 2.84 -10.39 18.86
C GLY A 44 2.57 -10.37 17.35
N TYR A 45 1.42 -9.89 16.88
CA TYR A 45 1.10 -9.87 15.44
C TYR A 45 2.12 -9.10 14.60
N ILE A 46 2.70 -8.01 15.13
CA ILE A 46 3.68 -7.16 14.43
C ILE A 46 4.91 -7.98 13.97
N GLN A 47 5.27 -9.03 14.71
CA GLN A 47 6.45 -9.84 14.39
C GLN A 47 6.18 -10.84 13.25
N LYS A 48 4.92 -11.05 12.86
CA LYS A 48 4.52 -11.99 11.82
C LYS A 48 4.86 -11.48 10.42
N ASN A 49 5.16 -12.40 9.51
CA ASN A 49 5.59 -12.08 8.15
C ASN A 49 4.55 -11.27 7.37
N ALA A 50 3.25 -11.56 7.54
CA ALA A 50 2.18 -10.81 6.90
C ALA A 50 2.19 -9.32 7.33
N SER A 51 2.33 -9.07 8.64
CA SER A 51 2.37 -7.72 9.20
C SER A 51 3.60 -6.94 8.75
N LYS A 52 4.77 -7.58 8.74
CA LYS A 52 6.01 -6.97 8.23
C LYS A 52 5.91 -6.63 6.74
N ARG A 53 5.34 -7.53 5.94
CA ARG A 53 5.11 -7.28 4.51
C ARG A 53 4.13 -6.14 4.26
N LEU A 54 3.02 -6.09 4.99
CA LEU A 54 2.05 -5.01 4.86
C LEU A 54 2.69 -3.66 5.21
N ALA A 55 3.44 -3.61 6.31
CA ALA A 55 4.18 -2.41 6.72
C ALA A 55 5.21 -1.97 5.66
N ALA A 56 5.95 -2.92 5.08
CA ALA A 56 6.92 -2.62 4.02
C ALA A 56 6.23 -2.06 2.75
N ILE A 57 5.11 -2.67 2.33
CA ILE A 57 4.33 -2.18 1.17
C ILE A 57 3.80 -0.77 1.45
N ALA A 58 3.20 -0.54 2.62
CA ALA A 58 2.66 0.78 2.98
C ALA A 58 3.77 1.85 2.98
N LYS A 59 4.92 1.55 3.58
CA LYS A 59 6.08 2.43 3.58
C LYS A 59 6.57 2.75 2.17
N LEU A 60 6.69 1.73 1.31
CA LEU A 60 7.13 1.95 -0.07
C LEU A 60 6.13 2.79 -0.86
N ALA A 61 4.84 2.43 -0.81
CA ALA A 61 3.79 3.06 -1.60
C ALA A 61 3.48 4.50 -1.18
N PHE A 62 3.51 4.79 0.13
CA PHE A 62 3.02 6.06 0.66
C PHE A 62 4.11 6.98 1.22
N GLU A 63 5.32 6.47 1.45
CA GLU A 63 6.42 7.29 1.98
C GLU A 63 7.59 7.34 1.01
N VAL A 64 8.19 6.19 0.67
CA VAL A 64 9.51 6.13 0.01
C VAL A 64 9.45 6.42 -1.49
N ILE A 65 8.56 5.76 -2.22
CA ILE A 65 8.44 5.95 -3.68
C ILE A 65 7.93 7.36 -4.01
N PRO A 66 6.91 7.91 -3.32
CA PRO A 66 6.45 9.27 -3.63
C PRO A 66 7.43 10.39 -3.30
N GLN A 67 8.55 10.16 -2.60
CA GLN A 67 9.60 11.19 -2.47
C GLN A 67 10.26 11.49 -3.82
N ASP A 68 10.55 10.44 -4.58
CA ASP A 68 11.15 10.52 -5.90
C ASP A 68 10.89 9.21 -6.64
N PRO A 69 9.80 9.11 -7.41
CA PRO A 69 9.48 7.89 -8.15
C PRO A 69 10.42 7.66 -9.35
N THR A 70 11.32 8.61 -9.66
CA THR A 70 12.20 8.56 -10.84
C THR A 70 13.59 7.97 -10.55
N ARG A 71 13.84 7.55 -9.29
CA ARG A 71 15.12 6.96 -8.86
C ARG A 71 15.53 5.79 -9.74
N SER A 72 16.82 5.75 -10.07
CA SER A 72 17.43 4.68 -10.87
C SER A 72 17.21 3.28 -10.29
N ASP A 73 17.20 3.17 -8.97
CA ASP A 73 17.10 1.90 -8.23
C ASP A 73 15.75 1.20 -8.46
N TYR A 74 14.74 1.92 -8.94
CA TYR A 74 13.41 1.38 -9.27
C TYR A 74 13.30 0.94 -10.74
N ARG A 75 14.29 1.24 -11.59
CA ARG A 75 14.28 0.78 -12.99
C ARG A 75 14.48 -0.73 -13.04
N GLN A 76 13.56 -1.44 -13.70
CA GLN A 76 13.69 -2.87 -13.94
C GLN A 76 14.48 -3.11 -15.22
N GLY A 77 15.52 -3.96 -15.13
CA GLY A 77 16.41 -4.27 -16.25
C GLY A 77 17.51 -3.21 -16.43
N SER A 78 18.75 -3.60 -16.18
CA SER A 78 19.97 -2.86 -16.55
C SER A 78 20.54 -3.39 -17.85
#